data_AF-A0A1B6DEK8-F1
#
_entry.id   AF-A0A1B6DEK8-F1
#
_cell.length_a   1.000
_cell.length_b   1.000
_cell.length_c   1.000
_cell.angle_alpha   90.00
_cell.angle_beta   90.00
_cell.angle_gamma   90.00
#
_symmetry.space_group_name_H-M   'P 1'
#
loop_
_entity.id
_entity.type
_entity.pdbx_description
1 polymer ?
#
loop_
_entity_poly.entity_id
_entity_poly.type
_entity_poly.pdbx_seq_one_letter_code
_entity_poly.pdbx_strand_id
1 'polypeptide(L)'
;MVFFSVEDDVDDDAFLKHPPIGNSNYNPKANISSSIENNLDDVENRTQSLLQVKREIEERTAQSSQRSLSLLRHSEEVGNATAEELLRQREQLERTEKRLDEINTTLRFSQRHIQGIKSVFGSLKNYLSGKNSEPISSGPSNLSSNSKSTILEESLPSPSANSDHPGLRIRGLDNAEASMSIDRQKPVDAQQVIDKNLDEMMGSIVRLKGLAHGLGDEIESQNDLVENILSKSERSDITIQRQTKDIKRLLK
;
A
#
# COMPACT_ATOMS: atom_id res chain seq x y z
N MET A 1 -29.04 -0.06 6.48
CA MET A 1 -30.38 -0.67 6.56
C MET A 1 -30.20 -2.11 6.15
N VAL A 2 -30.19 -3.01 7.15
CA VAL A 2 -29.89 -4.43 7.01
C VAL A 2 -31.21 -5.15 6.80
N PHE A 3 -31.35 -5.88 5.70
CA PHE A 3 -32.43 -6.85 5.50
C PHE A 3 -31.83 -8.25 5.65
N PHE A 4 -31.97 -8.82 6.83
CA PHE A 4 -31.98 -10.26 7.04
C PHE A 4 -33.38 -10.61 7.50
N SER A 5 -34.20 -11.13 6.60
CA SER A 5 -35.42 -11.85 6.99
C SER A 5 -34.97 -13.21 7.50
N VAL A 6 -35.08 -13.40 8.82
CA VAL A 6 -35.10 -14.72 9.45
C VAL A 6 -36.57 -15.13 9.43
N GLU A 7 -36.98 -15.79 8.36
CA GLU A 7 -38.12 -16.71 8.45
C GLU A 7 -37.63 -17.89 9.28
N ASP A 8 -37.98 -17.85 10.57
CA ASP A 8 -37.93 -18.97 11.50
C ASP A 8 -39.08 -19.91 11.13
N ASP A 9 -38.92 -20.62 10.01
CA ASP A 9 -39.81 -21.71 9.63
C ASP A 9 -39.56 -22.84 10.62
N VAL A 10 -40.39 -22.85 11.67
CA VAL A 10 -40.58 -24.00 12.55
C VAL A 10 -40.86 -25.20 11.62
N ASP A 11 -39.96 -26.18 11.62
CA ASP A 11 -40.01 -27.37 10.78
C ASP A 11 -41.20 -28.25 11.20
N ASP A 12 -42.39 -27.91 10.71
CA ASP A 12 -43.67 -28.54 11.01
C ASP A 12 -43.67 -30.06 10.69
N ASP A 13 -42.80 -30.49 9.79
CA ASP A 13 -42.59 -31.89 9.42
C ASP A 13 -41.90 -32.71 10.52
N ALA A 14 -41.16 -32.05 11.43
CA ALA A 14 -40.60 -32.70 12.61
C ALA A 14 -41.69 -33.00 13.65
N PHE A 15 -42.62 -32.05 13.85
CA PHE A 15 -43.70 -32.17 14.84
C PHE A 15 -44.70 -33.29 14.51
N LEU A 16 -44.96 -33.52 13.21
CA LEU A 16 -45.92 -34.54 12.75
C LEU A 16 -45.40 -35.99 12.81
N LYS A 17 -44.08 -36.18 13.01
CA LYS A 17 -43.47 -37.52 13.04
C LYS A 17 -43.44 -38.17 14.42
N HIS A 18 -43.92 -37.50 15.46
CA HIS A 18 -43.98 -38.08 16.81
C HIS A 18 -45.28 -38.88 16.98
N PRO A 19 -45.24 -40.20 17.23
CA PRO A 19 -46.46 -40.95 17.53
C PRO A 19 -47.06 -40.51 18.87
N PRO A 20 -48.39 -40.42 19.00
CA PRO A 20 -49.03 -40.04 20.25
C PRO A 20 -48.78 -41.12 21.32
N ILE A 21 -48.28 -40.71 22.49
CA ILE A 21 -48.15 -41.56 23.68
C ILE A 21 -49.57 -41.78 24.24
N GLY A 22 -50.24 -42.79 23.72
CA GLY A 22 -51.53 -43.27 24.22
C GLY A 22 -51.33 -44.38 25.25
N ASN A 23 -51.80 -44.13 26.47
CA ASN A 23 -51.91 -45.11 27.56
C ASN A 23 -52.69 -46.36 27.10
N SER A 24 -52.05 -47.53 27.12
CA SER A 24 -52.74 -48.82 27.14
C SER A 24 -51.98 -49.78 28.04
N ASN A 25 -52.72 -50.42 28.95
CA ASN A 25 -52.26 -51.38 29.97
C ASN A 25 -51.22 -52.37 29.44
N TYR A 26 -49.98 -52.31 29.96
CA TYR A 26 -49.01 -53.39 29.80
C TYR A 26 -48.20 -53.66 31.08
N ASN A 27 -48.05 -54.94 31.35
CA ASN A 27 -47.47 -55.58 32.52
C ASN A 27 -45.95 -55.27 32.66
N PRO A 28 -45.43 -54.68 33.77
CA PRO A 28 -44.14 -53.98 33.73
C PRO A 28 -42.96 -54.80 34.28
N LYS A 29 -42.80 -56.08 33.91
CA LYS A 29 -41.67 -56.89 34.45
C LYS A 29 -40.88 -57.77 33.50
N ALA A 30 -41.08 -57.68 32.18
CA ALA A 30 -40.29 -58.49 31.23
C ALA A 30 -39.61 -57.72 30.09
N ASN A 31 -39.83 -56.41 29.94
CA ASN A 31 -39.45 -55.66 28.71
C ASN A 31 -38.64 -54.37 28.95
N ILE A 32 -38.05 -54.21 30.14
CA ILE A 32 -37.24 -53.01 30.46
C ILE A 32 -35.83 -53.13 29.86
N SER A 33 -35.26 -54.35 29.79
CA SER A 33 -33.89 -54.55 29.29
C SER A 33 -33.77 -54.29 27.79
N SER A 34 -34.69 -54.81 26.99
CA SER A 34 -34.74 -54.65 25.52
C SER A 34 -35.01 -53.21 25.09
N SER A 35 -35.84 -52.47 25.84
CA SER A 35 -36.17 -51.07 25.52
C SER A 35 -34.99 -50.12 25.78
N ILE A 36 -34.16 -50.42 26.78
CA ILE A 36 -32.93 -49.66 27.09
C ILE A 36 -31.84 -49.95 26.06
N GLU A 37 -31.68 -51.20 25.64
CA GLU A 37 -30.67 -51.62 24.65
C GLU A 37 -30.94 -51.02 23.26
N ASN A 38 -32.21 -51.04 22.79
CA ASN A 38 -32.60 -50.40 21.53
C ASN A 38 -32.46 -48.86 21.54
N ASN A 39 -32.62 -48.21 22.70
CA ASN A 39 -32.38 -46.75 22.82
C ASN A 39 -30.89 -46.42 22.86
N LEU A 40 -30.06 -47.31 23.42
CA LEU A 40 -28.61 -47.11 23.49
C LEU A 40 -27.97 -47.20 22.10
N ASP A 41 -28.41 -48.16 21.28
CA ASP A 41 -27.94 -48.31 19.90
C ASP A 41 -28.34 -47.12 19.01
N ASP A 42 -29.55 -46.55 19.18
CA ASP A 42 -29.99 -45.36 18.44
C ASP A 42 -29.21 -44.10 18.85
N VAL A 43 -28.92 -43.95 20.15
CA VAL A 43 -28.05 -42.87 20.66
C VAL A 43 -26.62 -43.02 20.17
N GLU A 44 -26.07 -44.23 20.16
CA GLU A 44 -24.71 -44.50 19.68
C GLU A 44 -24.59 -44.21 18.17
N ASN A 45 -25.55 -44.67 17.36
CA ASN A 45 -25.60 -44.35 15.93
C ASN A 45 -25.72 -42.83 15.67
N ARG A 46 -26.55 -42.14 16.46
CA ARG A 46 -26.68 -40.68 16.37
C ARG A 46 -25.39 -39.97 16.75
N THR A 47 -24.70 -40.37 17.81
CA THR A 47 -23.41 -39.77 18.20
C THR A 47 -22.33 -40.00 17.14
N GLN A 48 -22.28 -41.18 16.51
CA GLN A 48 -21.34 -41.45 15.42
C GLN A 48 -21.59 -40.58 14.19
N SER A 49 -22.86 -40.40 13.79
CA SER A 49 -23.20 -39.50 12.68
C SER A 49 -22.84 -38.03 12.98
N LEU A 50 -23.08 -37.56 14.21
CA LEU A 50 -22.68 -36.22 14.64
C LEU A 50 -21.16 -36.03 14.62
N LEU A 51 -20.39 -37.05 15.02
CA LEU A 51 -18.92 -37.00 14.97
C LEU A 51 -18.40 -36.97 13.52
N GLN A 52 -19.05 -37.67 12.60
CA GLN A 52 -18.71 -37.62 11.18
C GLN A 52 -18.98 -36.24 10.58
N VAL A 53 -20.16 -35.67 10.86
CA VAL A 53 -20.53 -34.32 10.43
C VAL A 53 -19.55 -33.28 11.00
N LYS A 54 -19.20 -33.40 12.29
CA LYS A 54 -18.20 -32.52 12.93
C LYS A 54 -16.87 -32.56 12.17
N ARG A 55 -16.35 -33.76 11.88
CA ARG A 55 -15.08 -33.92 11.16
C ARG A 55 -15.12 -33.32 9.75
N GLU A 56 -16.23 -33.53 9.03
CA GLU A 56 -16.42 -32.98 7.68
C GLU A 56 -16.45 -31.45 7.69
N ILE A 57 -17.12 -30.85 8.69
CA ILE A 57 -17.14 -29.39 8.88
C ILE A 57 -15.75 -28.86 9.21
N GLU A 58 -15.04 -29.52 10.13
CA GLU A 58 -13.67 -29.16 10.51
C GLU A 58 -12.73 -29.21 9.30
N GLU A 59 -12.76 -30.29 8.52
CA GLU A 59 -11.93 -30.43 7.32
C GLU A 59 -12.23 -29.35 6.28
N ARG A 60 -13.51 -29.11 5.99
CA ARG A 60 -13.93 -28.05 5.05
C ARG A 60 -13.49 -26.67 5.53
N THR A 61 -13.62 -26.40 6.83
CA THR A 61 -13.23 -25.11 7.42
C THR A 61 -11.72 -24.93 7.38
N ALA A 62 -10.95 -25.98 7.70
CA ALA A 62 -9.50 -25.97 7.59
C ALA A 62 -9.06 -25.69 6.14
N GLN A 63 -9.61 -26.41 5.16
CA GLN A 63 -9.31 -26.18 3.74
C GLN A 63 -9.70 -24.76 3.28
N SER A 64 -10.86 -24.25 3.72
CA SER A 64 -11.31 -22.89 3.42
C SER A 64 -10.34 -21.84 3.98
N SER A 65 -9.95 -21.97 5.25
CA SER A 65 -8.99 -21.06 5.90
C SER A 65 -7.63 -21.05 5.19
N GLN A 66 -7.16 -22.21 4.72
CA GLN A 66 -5.91 -22.31 3.98
C GLN A 66 -5.97 -21.61 2.61
N ARG A 67 -7.10 -21.71 1.90
CA ARG A 67 -7.31 -20.98 0.64
C ARG A 67 -7.33 -19.47 0.88
N SER A 68 -8.06 -19.02 1.90
CA SER A 68 -8.13 -17.61 2.28
C SER A 68 -6.75 -17.06 2.66
N LEU A 69 -5.95 -17.82 3.42
CA LEU A 69 -4.58 -17.44 3.73
C LEU A 69 -3.70 -17.32 2.49
N SER A 70 -3.82 -18.25 1.54
CA SER A 70 -3.12 -18.17 0.25
C SER A 70 -3.51 -16.92 -0.54
N LEU A 71 -4.81 -16.58 -0.55
CA LEU A 71 -5.31 -15.39 -1.22
C LEU A 71 -4.77 -14.12 -0.57
N LEU A 72 -4.77 -14.05 0.77
CA LEU A 72 -4.25 -12.91 1.51
C LEU A 72 -2.75 -12.69 1.26
N ARG A 73 -1.96 -13.77 1.23
CA ARG A 73 -0.53 -13.69 0.88
C ARG A 73 -0.32 -13.17 -0.55
N HIS A 74 -1.11 -13.65 -1.50
CA HIS A 74 -1.07 -13.16 -2.88
C HIS A 74 -1.49 -11.68 -2.97
N SER A 75 -2.54 -11.27 -2.24
CA SER A 75 -2.94 -9.87 -2.16
C SER A 75 -1.84 -8.98 -1.55
N GLU A 76 -1.09 -9.48 -0.57
CA GLU A 76 0.03 -8.76 0.04
C GLU A 76 1.18 -8.59 -0.95
N GLU A 77 1.51 -9.63 -1.71
CA GLU A 77 2.52 -9.57 -2.78
C GLU A 77 2.14 -8.54 -3.85
N VAL A 78 0.90 -8.59 -4.34
CA VAL A 78 0.39 -7.62 -5.32
C VAL A 78 0.36 -6.20 -4.75
N GLY A 79 -0.03 -6.06 -3.48
CA GLY A 79 -0.01 -4.78 -2.77
C GLY A 79 1.39 -4.18 -2.66
N ASN A 80 2.39 -5.01 -2.31
CA ASN A 80 3.79 -4.60 -2.25
C ASN A 80 4.33 -4.18 -3.62
N ALA A 81 4.07 -4.99 -4.66
CA ALA A 81 4.46 -4.64 -6.02
C ALA A 81 3.80 -3.32 -6.50
N THR A 82 2.54 -3.10 -6.10
CA THR A 82 1.83 -1.83 -6.39
C THR A 82 2.48 -0.66 -5.66
N ALA A 83 2.88 -0.83 -4.40
CA ALA A 83 3.59 0.21 -3.63
C ALA A 83 4.93 0.58 -4.28
N GLU A 84 5.70 -0.41 -4.73
CA GLU A 84 6.96 -0.16 -5.45
C GLU A 84 6.73 0.63 -6.75
N GLU A 85 5.67 0.30 -7.48
CA GLU A 85 5.34 1.01 -8.71
C GLU A 85 4.87 2.46 -8.43
N LEU A 86 4.06 2.69 -7.39
CA LEU A 86 3.71 4.06 -6.98
C LEU A 86 4.94 4.88 -6.63
N LEU A 87 5.92 4.32 -5.92
CA LEU A 87 7.17 5.02 -5.63
C LEU A 87 7.96 5.36 -6.91
N ARG A 88 8.01 4.46 -7.88
CA ARG A 88 8.63 4.73 -9.20
C ARG A 88 7.89 5.82 -9.96
N GLN A 89 6.56 5.85 -9.89
CA GLN A 89 5.74 6.89 -10.53
C GLN A 89 5.96 8.25 -9.87
N ARG A 90 6.00 8.29 -8.54
CA ARG A 90 6.32 9.50 -7.78
C ARG A 90 7.64 10.11 -8.23
N GLU A 91 8.69 9.31 -8.33
CA GLU A 91 10.01 9.79 -8.75
C GLU A 91 10.00 10.37 -10.19
N GLN A 92 9.17 9.82 -11.09
CA GLN A 92 8.98 10.37 -12.43
C GLN A 92 8.24 11.71 -12.40
N LEU A 93 7.22 11.84 -11.56
CA LEU A 93 6.50 13.09 -11.37
C LEU A 93 7.42 14.18 -10.79
N GLU A 94 8.20 13.87 -9.75
CA GLU A 94 9.15 14.83 -9.15
C GLU A 94 10.22 15.29 -10.16
N ARG A 95 10.74 14.38 -10.99
CA ARG A 95 11.65 14.73 -12.09
C ARG A 95 10.97 15.65 -13.11
N THR A 96 9.69 15.40 -13.41
CA THR A 96 8.92 16.20 -14.35
C THR A 96 8.68 17.60 -13.80
N GLU A 97 8.33 17.71 -12.52
CA GLU A 97 8.17 18.99 -11.83
C GLU A 97 9.47 19.81 -11.87
N LYS A 98 10.60 19.20 -11.53
CA LYS A 98 11.91 19.86 -11.56
C LYS A 98 12.25 20.37 -12.97
N ARG A 99 12.01 19.57 -14.00
CA ARG A 99 12.22 19.98 -15.40
C ARG A 99 11.33 21.17 -15.78
N LEU A 100 10.09 21.22 -15.30
CA LEU A 100 9.21 22.36 -15.54
C LEU A 100 9.71 23.64 -14.84
N ASP A 101 10.28 23.52 -13.64
CA ASP A 101 10.90 24.66 -12.95
C ASP A 101 12.16 25.17 -13.68
N GLU A 102 12.98 24.27 -14.19
CA GLU A 102 14.13 24.60 -15.04
C GLU A 102 13.69 25.28 -16.33
N ILE A 103 12.63 24.78 -16.98
CA ILE A 103 12.02 25.41 -18.17
C ILE A 103 11.53 26.81 -17.81
N ASN A 104 10.77 26.99 -16.73
CA ASN A 104 10.25 28.30 -16.33
C ASN A 104 11.39 29.31 -16.08
N THR A 105 12.45 28.87 -15.41
CA THR A 105 13.65 29.69 -15.16
C THR A 105 14.36 30.06 -16.46
N THR A 106 14.53 29.10 -17.36
CA THR A 106 15.13 29.30 -18.69
C THR A 106 14.30 30.28 -19.52
N LEU A 107 12.97 30.16 -19.47
CA LEU A 107 12.06 31.08 -20.15
C LEU A 107 12.18 32.49 -19.60
N ARG A 108 12.34 32.70 -18.29
CA ARG A 108 12.57 34.04 -17.74
C ARG A 108 13.87 34.66 -18.27
N PHE A 109 14.94 33.88 -18.34
CA PHE A 109 16.21 34.34 -18.91
C PHE A 109 16.08 34.63 -20.40
N SER A 110 15.45 33.73 -21.17
CA SER A 110 15.11 33.91 -22.59
C SER A 110 14.33 35.20 -22.82
N GLN A 111 13.34 35.51 -21.97
CA GLN A 111 12.57 36.75 -22.07
C GLN A 111 13.43 38.00 -21.94
N ARG A 112 14.39 38.02 -20.99
CA ARG A 112 15.34 39.13 -20.85
C ARG A 112 16.23 39.28 -22.09
N HIS A 113 16.65 38.17 -22.69
CA HIS A 113 17.45 38.17 -23.92
C HIS A 113 16.66 38.72 -25.10
N ILE A 114 15.42 38.24 -25.28
CA ILE A 114 14.49 38.75 -26.31
C ILE A 114 14.25 40.25 -26.13
N GLN A 115 14.08 40.73 -24.89
CA GLN A 115 13.92 42.16 -24.60
C GLN A 115 15.18 42.97 -24.91
N GLY A 116 16.37 42.45 -24.58
CA GLY A 116 17.64 43.06 -24.96
C GLY A 116 17.81 43.17 -26.48
N ILE A 117 17.47 42.10 -27.21
CA ILE A 117 17.51 42.07 -28.68
C ILE A 117 16.52 43.09 -29.29
N LYS A 118 15.28 43.14 -28.78
CA LYS A 118 14.29 44.17 -29.17
C LYS A 118 14.84 45.59 -28.99
N SER A 119 15.55 45.84 -27.90
CA SER A 119 16.11 47.15 -27.58
C SER A 119 17.24 47.56 -28.55
N VAL A 120 18.16 46.64 -28.89
CA VAL A 120 19.27 46.96 -29.80
C VAL A 120 18.79 47.18 -31.24
N PHE A 121 17.87 46.36 -31.74
CA PHE A 121 17.29 46.55 -33.08
C PHE A 121 16.45 47.84 -33.15
N GLY A 122 15.71 48.17 -32.10
CA GLY A 122 14.95 49.41 -32.01
C GLY A 122 15.87 50.64 -32.02
N SER A 123 16.98 50.59 -31.28
CA SER A 123 17.96 51.68 -31.20
C SER A 123 18.72 51.86 -32.52
N LEU A 124 19.11 50.77 -33.17
CA LEU A 124 19.72 50.78 -34.51
C LEU A 124 18.76 51.33 -35.58
N LYS A 125 17.48 50.93 -35.54
CA LYS A 125 16.48 51.46 -36.46
C LYS A 125 16.23 52.96 -36.23
N ASN A 126 16.19 53.41 -34.98
CA ASN A 126 15.98 54.83 -34.67
C ASN A 126 17.20 55.68 -35.08
N TYR A 127 18.42 55.15 -34.88
CA TYR A 127 19.66 55.78 -35.29
C TYR A 127 19.81 55.86 -36.82
N LEU A 128 19.45 54.78 -37.53
CA LEU A 128 19.52 54.74 -39.01
C LEU A 128 18.36 55.49 -39.69
N SER A 129 17.21 55.62 -39.02
CA SER A 129 16.04 56.34 -39.55
C SER A 129 16.12 57.86 -39.37
N GLY A 130 17.23 58.42 -38.85
CA GLY A 130 17.57 59.83 -39.01
C GLY A 130 16.53 60.83 -38.49
N LYS A 131 15.84 60.53 -37.38
CA LYS A 131 15.03 61.54 -36.67
C LYS A 131 15.79 61.99 -35.44
N ASN A 132 16.36 63.19 -35.53
CA ASN A 132 17.02 63.89 -34.44
C ASN A 132 16.12 63.91 -33.19
N SER A 133 16.54 63.22 -32.14
CA SER A 133 16.11 63.49 -30.76
C SER A 133 17.37 63.60 -29.91
N GLU A 134 17.45 64.71 -29.19
CA GLU A 134 18.60 65.27 -28.50
C GLU A 134 19.36 64.31 -27.56
N PRO A 135 20.66 64.56 -27.33
CA PRO A 135 21.49 63.72 -26.48
C PRO A 135 21.24 64.02 -25.00
N ILE A 136 20.90 63.00 -24.21
CA ILE A 136 21.05 63.07 -22.74
C ILE A 136 22.41 62.47 -22.39
N SER A 137 23.27 63.35 -21.90
CA SER A 137 24.56 63.08 -21.25
C SER A 137 24.37 62.67 -19.78
N SER A 138 25.44 62.11 -19.20
CA SER A 138 25.66 61.56 -17.84
C SER A 138 25.36 60.05 -17.71
N GLY A 139 26.28 59.17 -17.32
CA GLY A 139 27.63 59.29 -16.75
C GLY A 139 28.25 57.88 -16.60
N PRO A 140 29.49 57.77 -16.09
CA PRO A 140 30.44 56.73 -16.49
C PRO A 140 30.42 55.43 -15.67
N SER A 141 31.00 54.43 -16.33
CA SER A 141 31.53 53.15 -15.84
C SER A 141 32.22 53.19 -14.49
N ASN A 142 31.85 52.28 -13.59
CA ASN A 142 32.73 51.78 -12.54
C ASN A 142 32.99 50.28 -12.73
N LEU A 143 34.20 50.00 -13.20
CA LEU A 143 34.85 48.70 -13.15
C LEU A 143 35.39 48.53 -11.72
N SER A 144 34.93 47.49 -11.02
CA SER A 144 35.54 47.07 -9.76
C SER A 144 35.88 45.59 -9.87
N SER A 145 37.11 45.33 -10.31
CA SER A 145 37.84 44.10 -10.05
C SER A 145 38.25 44.07 -8.58
N ASN A 146 37.85 43.04 -7.84
CA ASN A 146 38.59 42.64 -6.65
C ASN A 146 38.78 41.12 -6.65
N SER A 147 40.04 40.73 -6.71
CA SER A 147 40.54 39.36 -6.53
C SER A 147 41.10 39.22 -5.12
N LYS A 148 41.00 37.99 -4.55
CA LYS A 148 41.83 37.31 -3.52
C LYS A 148 40.90 36.54 -2.56
N SER A 149 40.87 35.22 -2.48
CA SER A 149 41.88 34.16 -2.19
C SER A 149 42.19 33.98 -0.70
N THR A 150 41.88 32.79 -0.16
CA THR A 150 42.49 31.95 0.94
C THR A 150 41.36 31.20 1.67
N ILE A 151 41.25 29.86 1.62
CA ILE A 151 42.05 28.75 2.22
C ILE A 151 41.95 28.71 3.76
N LEU A 152 41.84 27.47 4.28
CA LEU A 152 41.84 26.93 5.66
C LEU A 152 40.45 26.44 6.11
N GLU A 153 40.10 25.14 6.11
CA GLU A 153 40.68 23.93 6.75
C GLU A 153 40.15 23.66 8.17
N GLU A 154 39.82 22.38 8.39
CA GLU A 154 39.67 21.64 9.65
C GLU A 154 38.51 21.92 10.62
N SER A 155 37.60 20.95 10.77
CA SER A 155 37.76 19.91 11.80
C SER A 155 36.53 18.98 11.88
N LEU A 156 36.82 17.68 11.82
CA LEU A 156 35.95 16.57 12.20
C LEU A 156 35.73 16.58 13.72
N PRO A 157 34.60 16.00 14.19
CA PRO A 157 34.72 15.06 15.30
C PRO A 157 34.07 13.70 15.00
N SER A 158 34.89 12.66 15.12
CA SER A 158 34.62 11.35 15.74
C SER A 158 33.30 10.60 15.42
N PRO A 159 33.37 9.42 14.77
CA PRO A 159 32.34 8.42 14.88
C PRO A 159 32.50 7.67 16.22
N SER A 160 31.48 7.74 17.07
CA SER A 160 31.37 6.86 18.24
C SER A 160 31.31 5.41 17.78
N ALA A 161 32.21 4.62 18.34
CA ALA A 161 32.26 3.17 18.24
C ALA A 161 31.00 2.56 18.87
N ASN A 162 30.06 2.13 18.04
CA ASN A 162 29.08 1.10 18.40
C ASN A 162 29.40 -0.14 17.57
N SER A 163 30.22 -0.99 18.17
CA SER A 163 30.66 -2.28 17.68
C SER A 163 29.58 -3.35 17.87
N ASP A 164 28.47 -3.22 17.14
CA ASP A 164 27.49 -4.31 16.99
C ASP A 164 27.85 -5.15 15.76
N HIS A 165 28.85 -6.02 15.92
CA HIS A 165 29.28 -6.95 14.86
C HIS A 165 28.56 -8.30 15.01
N PRO A 166 27.90 -8.83 13.95
CA PRO A 166 27.09 -10.07 13.98
C PRO A 166 27.91 -11.37 14.12
N GLY A 167 29.18 -11.27 14.50
CA GLY A 167 30.13 -12.38 14.63
C GLY A 167 30.24 -12.99 16.04
N LEU A 168 29.52 -12.46 17.03
CA LEU A 168 29.54 -12.97 18.43
C LEU A 168 28.33 -13.84 18.79
N ARG A 169 27.49 -14.21 17.81
CA ARG A 169 26.36 -15.13 18.01
C ARG A 169 26.69 -16.61 17.77
N ILE A 170 27.91 -16.94 17.36
CA ILE A 170 28.31 -18.32 17.02
C ILE A 170 29.42 -18.80 17.95
N ARG A 171 29.05 -19.10 19.20
CA ARG A 171 29.72 -20.05 20.12
C ARG A 171 28.80 -20.16 21.35
N GLY A 172 28.01 -21.20 21.58
CA GLY A 172 28.23 -22.61 21.33
C GLY A 172 28.13 -23.29 22.70
N LEU A 173 27.33 -24.36 22.76
CA LEU A 173 27.18 -25.30 23.88
C LEU A 173 26.51 -24.74 25.13
N ASP A 174 25.32 -25.28 25.44
CA ASP A 174 24.91 -25.68 26.79
C ASP A 174 23.67 -26.60 26.70
N ASN A 175 23.95 -27.89 26.52
CA ASN A 175 23.45 -28.98 27.35
C ASN A 175 21.94 -29.07 27.68
N ALA A 176 21.20 -29.92 26.96
CA ALA A 176 20.21 -30.85 27.52
C ALA A 176 19.57 -31.72 26.43
N GLU A 177 20.22 -32.83 26.13
CA GLU A 177 19.57 -34.02 25.58
C GLU A 177 18.54 -34.53 26.61
N ALA A 178 17.24 -34.41 26.34
CA ALA A 178 16.19 -35.31 26.86
C ALA A 178 14.78 -34.86 26.42
N SER A 179 14.43 -35.08 25.16
CA SER A 179 13.03 -35.35 24.76
C SER A 179 12.92 -35.65 23.26
N MET A 180 13.56 -36.73 22.80
CA MET A 180 13.02 -37.47 21.65
C MET A 180 11.90 -38.39 22.14
N SER A 181 10.80 -37.79 22.57
CA SER A 181 9.52 -38.48 22.50
C SER A 181 9.13 -38.50 21.03
N ILE A 182 9.19 -39.69 20.44
CA ILE A 182 8.52 -40.02 19.19
C ILE A 182 7.05 -39.67 19.39
N ASP A 183 6.66 -38.46 18.96
CA ASP A 183 5.28 -38.00 18.92
C ASP A 183 4.57 -38.82 17.85
N ARG A 184 4.06 -39.97 18.28
CA ARG A 184 3.11 -40.77 17.53
C ARG A 184 1.88 -39.92 17.31
N GLN A 185 1.85 -39.22 16.18
CA GLN A 185 0.66 -38.75 15.45
C GLN A 185 -0.59 -38.65 16.34
N LYS A 186 -0.60 -37.66 17.25
CA LYS A 186 -1.88 -37.11 17.68
C LYS A 186 -2.55 -36.60 16.39
N PRO A 187 -3.83 -36.91 16.12
CA PRO A 187 -4.54 -36.21 15.07
C PRO A 187 -4.39 -34.73 15.41
N VAL A 188 -3.74 -33.96 14.54
CA VAL A 188 -3.65 -32.51 14.71
C VAL A 188 -5.09 -32.05 14.86
N ASP A 189 -5.41 -31.48 16.02
CA ASP A 189 -6.78 -31.04 16.30
C ASP A 189 -7.13 -30.06 15.18
N ALA A 190 -8.10 -30.42 14.35
CA ALA A 190 -8.45 -29.62 13.19
C ALA A 190 -8.80 -28.19 13.63
N GLN A 191 -9.34 -28.05 14.85
CA GLN A 191 -9.57 -26.77 15.50
C GLN A 191 -8.28 -25.97 15.72
N GLN A 192 -7.20 -26.58 16.17
CA GLN A 192 -5.91 -25.90 16.38
C GLN A 192 -5.32 -25.39 15.06
N VAL A 193 -5.48 -26.15 13.97
CA VAL A 193 -5.05 -25.71 12.63
C VAL A 193 -5.88 -24.53 12.16
N ILE A 194 -7.21 -24.58 12.36
CA ILE A 194 -8.12 -23.50 12.02
C ILE A 194 -7.76 -22.23 12.80
N ASP A 195 -7.56 -22.32 14.12
CA ASP A 195 -7.22 -21.19 14.97
C ASP A 195 -5.89 -20.55 14.54
N LYS A 196 -4.86 -21.36 14.28
CA LYS A 196 -3.58 -20.87 13.76
C LYS A 196 -3.73 -20.16 12.40
N ASN A 197 -4.51 -20.74 11.49
CA ASN A 197 -4.76 -20.11 10.19
C ASN A 197 -5.51 -18.79 10.36
N LEU A 198 -6.48 -18.71 11.27
CA LEU A 198 -7.23 -17.48 11.56
C LEU A 198 -6.32 -16.38 12.11
N ASP A 199 -5.39 -16.70 13.01
CA ASP A 199 -4.41 -15.75 13.53
C ASP A 199 -3.47 -15.24 12.42
N GLU A 200 -2.97 -16.13 11.57
CA GLU A 200 -2.15 -15.73 10.41
C GLU A 200 -2.93 -14.86 9.42
N MET A 201 -4.21 -15.16 9.19
CA MET A 201 -5.09 -14.35 8.36
C MET A 201 -5.32 -12.97 8.98
N MET A 202 -5.56 -12.90 10.29
CA MET A 202 -5.71 -11.62 11.00
C MET A 202 -4.47 -10.75 10.84
N GLY A 203 -3.28 -11.33 11.05
CA GLY A 203 -2.02 -10.62 10.86
C GLY A 203 -1.85 -10.12 9.42
N SER A 204 -2.23 -10.93 8.43
CA SER A 204 -2.15 -10.57 7.01
C SER A 204 -3.14 -9.45 6.65
N ILE A 205 -4.35 -9.46 7.20
CA ILE A 205 -5.33 -8.39 7.04
C ILE A 205 -4.83 -7.07 7.64
N VAL A 206 -4.18 -7.11 8.80
CA VAL A 206 -3.59 -5.90 9.40
C VAL A 206 -2.49 -5.32 8.51
N ARG A 207 -1.60 -6.15 7.96
CA ARG A 207 -0.57 -5.71 7.01
C ARG A 207 -1.19 -5.13 5.73
N LEU A 208 -2.17 -5.82 5.15
CA LEU A 208 -2.92 -5.34 3.99
C LEU A 208 -3.63 -4.02 4.25
N LYS A 209 -4.20 -3.83 5.44
CA LYS A 209 -4.81 -2.54 5.84
C LYS A 209 -3.77 -1.44 5.91
N GLY A 210 -2.59 -1.71 6.48
CA GLY A 210 -1.48 -0.77 6.51
C GLY A 210 -1.02 -0.38 5.10
N LEU A 211 -0.84 -1.37 4.22
CA LEU A 211 -0.51 -1.16 2.81
C LEU A 211 -1.59 -0.33 2.11
N ALA A 212 -2.87 -0.70 2.25
CA ALA A 212 -3.98 0.01 1.60
C ALA A 212 -4.05 1.48 2.02
N HIS A 213 -3.82 1.79 3.30
CA HIS A 213 -3.77 3.17 3.76
C HIS A 213 -2.56 3.92 3.18
N GLY A 214 -1.36 3.34 3.23
CA GLY A 214 -0.16 3.97 2.68
C GLY A 214 -0.22 4.17 1.16
N LEU A 215 -0.81 3.22 0.42
CA LEU A 215 -1.09 3.37 -1.01
C LEU A 215 -2.09 4.52 -1.26
N GLY A 216 -3.13 4.64 -0.43
CA GLY A 216 -4.11 5.73 -0.51
C GLY A 216 -3.46 7.11 -0.30
N ASP A 217 -2.66 7.25 0.75
CA ASP A 217 -1.97 8.51 1.08
C ASP A 217 -0.96 8.89 -0.02
N GLU A 218 -0.25 7.92 -0.59
CA GLU A 218 0.68 8.16 -1.69
C GLU A 218 -0.05 8.57 -2.98
N ILE A 219 -1.22 7.98 -3.28
CA ILE A 219 -2.05 8.41 -4.42
C ILE A 219 -2.54 9.85 -4.23
N GLU A 220 -3.01 10.21 -3.03
CA GLU A 220 -3.44 11.59 -2.73
C GLU A 220 -2.27 12.57 -2.89
N SER A 221 -1.10 12.24 -2.36
CA SER A 221 0.11 13.05 -2.54
C SER A 221 0.54 13.18 -4.01
N GLN A 222 0.43 12.12 -4.81
CA GLN A 222 0.74 12.18 -6.24
C GLN A 222 -0.28 13.02 -7.01
N ASN A 223 -1.57 13.00 -6.63
CA ASN A 223 -2.58 13.85 -7.25
C ASN A 223 -2.24 15.33 -7.08
N ASP A 224 -1.86 15.75 -5.86
CA ASP A 224 -1.41 17.12 -5.59
C ASP A 224 -0.18 17.50 -6.44
N LEU A 225 0.77 16.56 -6.58
CA LEU A 225 1.96 16.76 -7.42
C LEU A 225 1.60 16.90 -8.91
N VAL A 226 0.64 16.12 -9.40
CA VAL A 226 0.14 16.22 -10.78
C VAL A 226 -0.53 17.57 -11.03
N GLU A 227 -1.34 18.08 -10.10
CA GLU A 227 -1.95 19.42 -10.22
C GLU A 227 -0.89 20.53 -10.28
N ASN A 228 0.15 20.43 -9.45
CA ASN A 228 1.29 21.35 -9.48
C ASN A 228 2.05 21.29 -10.81
N ILE A 229 2.32 20.09 -11.33
CA ILE A 229 2.94 19.88 -12.64
C ILE A 229 2.06 20.48 -13.75
N LEU A 230 0.75 20.26 -13.71
CA LEU A 230 -0.18 20.77 -14.70
C LEU A 230 -0.15 22.30 -14.75
N SER A 231 -0.27 22.96 -13.60
CA SER A 231 -0.23 24.43 -13.53
C SER A 231 1.11 25.02 -13.99
N LYS A 232 2.25 24.39 -13.63
CA LYS A 232 3.58 24.78 -14.11
C LYS A 232 3.73 24.57 -15.62
N SER A 233 3.18 23.49 -16.15
CA SER A 233 3.19 23.15 -17.58
C SER A 233 2.40 24.18 -18.39
N GLU A 234 1.16 24.49 -18.00
CA GLU A 234 0.32 25.49 -18.68
C GLU A 234 0.99 26.87 -18.71
N ARG A 235 1.56 27.31 -17.57
CA ARG A 235 2.29 28.58 -17.48
C ARG A 235 3.50 28.61 -18.42
N SER A 236 4.22 27.49 -18.50
CA SER A 236 5.39 27.35 -19.37
C SER A 236 4.99 27.40 -20.84
N ASP A 237 3.92 26.68 -21.23
CA ASP A 237 3.39 26.68 -22.59
C ASP A 237 2.96 28.09 -23.05
N ILE A 238 2.16 28.80 -22.25
CA ILE A 238 1.75 30.19 -22.55
C ILE A 238 2.97 31.09 -22.76
N THR A 239 4.01 30.92 -21.92
CA THR A 239 5.22 31.73 -22.01
C THR A 239 6.04 31.39 -23.26
N ILE A 240 6.20 30.11 -23.59
CA ILE A 240 6.87 29.64 -24.81
C ILE A 240 6.16 30.19 -26.05
N GLN A 241 4.83 30.11 -26.12
CA GLN A 241 4.06 30.62 -27.24
C GLN A 241 4.26 32.14 -27.43
N ARG A 242 4.24 32.91 -26.34
CA ARG A 242 4.49 34.36 -26.38
C ARG A 242 5.91 34.67 -26.86
N GLN A 243 6.92 33.99 -26.32
CA GLN A 243 8.31 34.17 -26.72
C GLN A 243 8.56 33.77 -28.17
N THR A 244 7.94 32.67 -28.62
CA THR A 244 8.00 32.22 -30.02
C THR A 244 7.45 33.30 -30.96
N LYS A 245 6.32 33.93 -30.61
CA LYS A 245 5.75 35.04 -31.39
C LYS A 245 6.67 36.26 -31.41
N ASP A 246 7.31 36.58 -30.29
CA ASP A 246 8.27 37.69 -30.19
C ASP A 246 9.53 37.46 -31.03
N ILE A 247 10.10 36.25 -30.99
CA ILE A 247 11.24 35.87 -31.82
C ILE A 247 10.86 35.96 -33.30
N LYS A 248 9.70 35.43 -33.70
CA LYS A 248 9.22 35.53 -35.09
C LYS A 248 9.07 36.97 -35.58
N ARG A 249 8.76 37.92 -34.68
CA ARG A 249 8.69 39.35 -34.99
C ARG A 249 10.07 40.01 -35.11
N LEU A 250 11.07 39.51 -34.38
CA LEU A 250 12.46 39.99 -34.46
C LEU A 250 13.17 39.55 -35.74
N LEU A 251 12.76 38.41 -36.32
CA LEU A 251 13.33 37.86 -37.55
C LEU A 251 12.73 38.46 -38.84
N LYS A 252 11.70 39.32 -38.73
CA LYS A 252 11.10 40.03 -39.85
C LYS A 252 11.59 41.47 -39.90
#